data_AF-A0A7Y8Y584-F1
#
_entry.id   AF-A0A7Y8Y584-F1
#
_cell.length_a   1.000
_cell.length_b   1.000
_cell.length_c   1.000
_cell.angle_alpha   90.00
_cell.angle_beta   90.00
_cell.angle_gamma   90.00
#
_symmetry.space_group_name_H-M   'P 1'
#
loop_
_entity.id
_entity.type
_entity.pdbx_description
1 polymer ?
#
loop_
_entity_poly.entity_id
_entity_poly.type
_entity_poly.pdbx_seq_one_letter_code
_entity_poly.pdbx_strand_id
1 'polypeptide(L)'
;MYSKKFEDLVNVAFSKSDNLSIDEKQFGNPYYIGFGNPNSKVLILGKEKGFDVQNTLTNKQFEYESLKNPNEWKYYIENKIPRNTSKYHESEHYINAFVPYLHKNKSGHTWTKYEVVLKYLFPEITGFENDFFNHAFISEVNYQPSKLSKIKRFQNPERLNLLEHDYFKSFPITILGCGNYLSHEQIQQIFDVAYFENLSKPRQKLVIFKNSDRILVQTRQLSFDINGDYLKRIADQVSSYI
;
A
#
# COMPACT_ATOMS: atom_id res chain seq x y z
N MET A 1 -14.45 -6.76 -12.57
CA MET A 1 -15.16 -5.47 -12.49
C MET A 1 -14.67 -4.74 -11.25
N TYR A 2 -14.48 -3.43 -11.30
CA TYR A 2 -14.07 -2.65 -10.12
C TYR A 2 -15.24 -2.51 -9.16
N SER A 3 -14.96 -2.48 -7.85
CA SER A 3 -16.00 -2.19 -6.86
C SER A 3 -16.40 -0.71 -6.96
N LYS A 4 -17.67 -0.40 -6.65
CA LYS A 4 -18.16 0.98 -6.65
C LYS A 4 -17.33 1.89 -5.72
N LYS A 5 -16.97 1.37 -4.55
CA LYS A 5 -16.08 2.06 -3.59
C LYS A 5 -14.72 2.41 -4.19
N PHE A 6 -14.14 1.52 -5.00
CA PHE A 6 -12.87 1.80 -5.66
C PHE A 6 -13.02 2.84 -6.76
N GLU A 7 -14.08 2.76 -7.57
CA GLU A 7 -14.37 3.77 -8.60
C GLU A 7 -14.53 5.17 -7.98
N ASP A 8 -15.25 5.26 -6.87
CA ASP A 8 -15.46 6.52 -6.15
C ASP A 8 -14.13 7.07 -5.60
N LEU A 9 -13.29 6.22 -5.00
CA LEU A 9 -11.94 6.61 -4.56
C LEU A 9 -11.11 7.19 -5.72
N VAL A 10 -11.11 6.49 -6.86
CA VAL A 10 -10.31 6.89 -8.03
C VAL A 10 -10.80 8.22 -8.60
N ASN A 11 -12.12 8.44 -8.68
CA ASN A 11 -12.67 9.71 -9.14
C ASN A 11 -12.29 10.87 -8.23
N VAL A 12 -12.38 10.68 -6.90
CA VAL A 12 -11.96 11.68 -5.91
C VAL A 12 -10.45 11.96 -6.03
N ALA A 13 -9.64 10.90 -6.07
CA ALA A 13 -8.19 11.02 -6.15
C ALA A 13 -7.75 11.70 -7.44
N PHE A 14 -8.31 11.33 -8.58
CA PHE A 14 -8.03 11.93 -9.89
C PHE A 14 -8.36 13.42 -9.90
N SER A 15 -9.59 13.79 -9.50
CA SER A 15 -10.03 15.19 -9.49
C SER A 15 -9.15 16.06 -8.57
N LYS A 16 -8.82 15.56 -7.37
CA LYS A 16 -7.97 16.31 -6.44
C LYS A 16 -6.50 16.39 -6.89
N SER A 17 -6.00 15.36 -7.56
CA SER A 17 -4.63 15.35 -8.11
C SER A 17 -4.42 16.40 -9.20
N ASP A 18 -5.43 16.62 -10.03
CA ASP A 18 -5.37 17.60 -11.12
C ASP A 18 -5.24 19.03 -10.60
N ASN A 19 -5.86 19.30 -9.45
CA ASN A 19 -5.82 20.59 -8.76
C ASN A 19 -4.53 20.87 -7.98
N LEU A 20 -3.59 19.92 -7.90
CA LEU A 20 -2.31 20.15 -7.23
C LEU A 20 -1.44 21.11 -8.04
N SER A 21 -0.87 22.11 -7.36
CA SER A 21 0.11 23.03 -7.92
C SER A 21 1.42 22.31 -8.30
N ILE A 22 2.24 22.99 -9.10
CA ILE A 22 3.56 22.48 -9.50
C ILE A 22 4.43 22.24 -8.26
N ASP A 23 4.41 23.15 -7.29
CA ASP A 23 5.22 23.06 -6.08
C ASP A 23 4.80 21.89 -5.18
N GLU A 24 3.49 21.63 -5.05
CA GLU A 24 3.00 20.47 -4.31
C GLU A 24 3.44 19.14 -4.95
N LYS A 25 3.40 19.08 -6.29
CA LYS A 25 3.80 17.88 -7.04
C LYS A 25 5.28 17.52 -6.87
N GLN A 26 6.14 18.46 -6.45
CA GLN A 26 7.56 18.17 -6.19
C GLN A 26 7.76 17.18 -5.03
N PHE A 27 6.82 17.12 -4.08
CA PHE A 27 6.91 16.25 -2.90
C PHE A 27 6.19 14.92 -3.07
N GLY A 28 5.35 14.81 -4.11
CA GLY A 28 4.56 13.63 -4.43
C GLY A 28 3.07 13.94 -4.40
N ASN A 29 2.25 12.92 -4.68
CA ASN A 29 0.81 13.08 -4.74
C ASN A 29 0.13 12.56 -3.46
N PRO A 30 -0.44 13.41 -2.58
CA PRO A 30 -1.19 12.96 -1.40
C PRO A 30 -2.39 12.07 -1.76
N TYR A 31 -2.89 12.17 -2.99
CA TYR A 31 -3.98 11.38 -3.54
C TYR A 31 -3.53 10.11 -4.27
N TYR A 32 -2.25 9.72 -4.16
CA TYR A 32 -1.75 8.42 -4.62
C TYR A 32 -2.65 7.27 -4.15
N ILE A 33 -3.04 6.37 -5.04
CA ILE A 33 -4.05 5.35 -4.72
C ILE A 33 -3.37 4.08 -4.22
N GLY A 34 -2.50 3.49 -5.04
CA GLY A 34 -1.91 2.19 -4.75
C GLY A 34 -1.64 1.33 -5.97
N PHE A 35 -1.24 0.09 -5.70
CA PHE A 35 -0.94 -0.94 -6.67
C PHE A 35 -1.58 -2.28 -6.30
N GLY A 36 -1.68 -3.19 -7.26
CA GLY A 36 -2.17 -4.56 -7.03
C GLY A 36 -3.64 -4.74 -7.36
N ASN A 37 -4.24 -5.78 -6.79
CA ASN A 37 -5.63 -6.14 -7.04
C ASN A 37 -6.58 -5.33 -6.15
N PRO A 38 -7.40 -4.41 -6.70
CA PRO A 38 -8.29 -3.58 -5.89
C PRO A 38 -9.48 -4.35 -5.27
N ASN A 39 -9.68 -5.59 -5.68
CA ASN A 39 -10.71 -6.47 -5.13
C ASN A 39 -10.13 -7.57 -4.22
N SER A 40 -8.86 -7.46 -3.79
CA SER A 40 -8.27 -8.43 -2.87
C SER A 40 -8.91 -8.37 -1.48
N LYS A 41 -8.71 -9.43 -0.69
CA LYS A 41 -9.07 -9.44 0.74
C LYS A 41 -8.07 -8.69 1.61
N VAL A 42 -6.83 -8.56 1.14
CA VAL A 42 -5.72 -7.98 1.89
C VAL A 42 -5.37 -6.59 1.37
N LEU A 43 -5.37 -5.61 2.27
CA LEU A 43 -4.74 -4.31 2.09
C LEU A 43 -3.41 -4.27 2.84
N ILE A 44 -2.35 -3.80 2.19
CA ILE A 44 -1.07 -3.52 2.84
C ILE A 44 -0.79 -2.03 2.73
N LEU A 45 -0.61 -1.38 3.87
CA LEU A 45 -0.18 0.01 3.93
C LEU A 45 1.26 0.08 4.42
N GLY A 46 2.16 0.38 3.48
CA GLY A 46 3.55 0.68 3.78
C GLY A 46 3.70 2.04 4.47
N LYS A 47 4.95 2.37 4.76
CA LYS A 47 5.30 3.61 5.44
C LYS A 47 5.42 4.76 4.43
N GLU A 48 6.37 4.67 3.53
CA GLU A 48 6.58 5.54 2.37
C GLU A 48 7.33 4.77 1.27
N LYS A 49 7.32 5.29 0.05
CA LYS A 49 8.15 4.77 -1.05
C LYS A 49 9.63 5.02 -0.78
N GLY A 50 10.46 3.99 -0.97
CA GLY A 50 11.88 3.97 -0.57
C GLY A 50 12.87 4.51 -1.61
N PHE A 51 12.52 5.50 -2.41
CA PHE A 51 13.40 6.10 -3.43
C PHE A 51 13.64 7.59 -3.17
N ASP A 52 14.66 8.13 -3.84
CA ASP A 52 15.07 9.54 -3.73
C ASP A 52 14.55 10.31 -4.94
N VAL A 53 13.82 11.40 -4.75
CA VAL A 53 13.24 12.19 -5.85
C VAL A 53 14.28 13.00 -6.63
N GLN A 54 15.52 13.15 -6.14
CA GLN A 54 16.55 13.97 -6.80
C GLN A 54 17.34 13.25 -7.90
N ASN A 55 17.09 11.97 -8.15
CA ASN A 55 17.80 11.19 -9.17
C ASN A 55 16.98 11.12 -10.48
N THR A 56 17.64 11.26 -11.64
CA THR A 56 16.95 11.26 -12.94
C THR A 56 16.27 9.94 -13.29
N LEU A 57 16.78 8.80 -12.80
CA LEU A 57 16.13 7.48 -12.95
C LEU A 57 14.87 7.38 -12.09
N THR A 58 14.91 7.96 -10.89
CA THR A 58 13.76 7.99 -9.99
C THR A 58 12.75 9.06 -10.40
N ASN A 59 13.09 10.06 -11.23
CA ASN A 59 12.10 10.99 -11.75
C ASN A 59 10.97 10.29 -12.52
N LYS A 60 11.29 9.32 -13.39
CA LYS A 60 10.25 8.52 -14.08
C LYS A 60 9.51 7.59 -13.13
N GLN A 61 10.23 6.96 -12.19
CA GLN A 61 9.61 6.12 -11.16
C GLN A 61 8.63 6.94 -10.31
N PHE A 62 9.04 8.13 -9.87
CA PHE A 62 8.25 9.07 -9.09
C PHE A 62 7.03 9.56 -9.86
N GLU A 63 7.22 9.91 -11.14
CA GLU A 63 6.14 10.32 -12.02
C GLU A 63 5.04 9.25 -12.09
N TYR A 64 5.38 7.99 -12.37
CA TYR A 64 4.39 6.93 -12.53
C TYR A 64 3.87 6.39 -11.20
N GLU A 65 4.75 6.16 -10.23
CA GLU A 65 4.35 5.57 -8.97
C GLU A 65 3.70 6.55 -8.00
N SER A 66 3.88 7.86 -8.18
CA SER A 66 3.32 8.89 -7.32
C SER A 66 2.32 9.75 -8.08
N LEU A 67 2.78 10.51 -9.07
CA LEU A 67 1.99 11.59 -9.67
C LEU A 67 0.86 11.08 -10.57
N LYS A 68 1.17 10.16 -11.49
CA LYS A 68 0.24 9.64 -12.50
C LYS A 68 -0.59 8.44 -12.04
N ASN A 69 -0.32 7.88 -10.86
CA ASN A 69 -1.03 6.71 -10.35
C ASN A 69 -2.57 6.89 -10.33
N PRO A 70 -3.14 8.04 -9.91
CA PRO A 70 -4.59 8.27 -10.01
C PRO A 70 -5.10 8.33 -11.46
N ASN A 71 -4.34 8.93 -12.38
CA ASN A 71 -4.68 9.00 -13.81
C ASN A 71 -4.73 7.62 -14.46
N GLU A 72 -3.78 6.76 -14.13
CA GLU A 72 -3.73 5.39 -14.64
C GLU A 72 -4.96 4.57 -14.18
N TRP A 73 -5.29 4.62 -12.90
CA TRP A 73 -6.49 3.95 -12.40
C TRP A 73 -7.77 4.51 -13.03
N LYS A 74 -7.84 5.83 -13.23
CA LYS A 74 -8.97 6.49 -13.89
C LYS A 74 -9.15 5.96 -15.31
N TYR A 75 -8.06 5.89 -16.09
CA TYR A 75 -8.04 5.32 -17.41
C TYR A 75 -8.52 3.85 -17.42
N TYR A 76 -8.08 3.04 -16.45
CA TYR A 76 -8.50 1.64 -16.36
C TYR A 76 -9.97 1.44 -16.06
N ILE A 77 -10.54 2.26 -15.19
CA ILE A 77 -11.98 2.22 -14.90
C ILE A 77 -12.80 2.63 -16.12
N GLU A 78 -12.47 3.75 -16.74
CA GLU A 78 -13.23 4.30 -17.88
C GLU A 78 -13.22 3.37 -19.09
N ASN A 79 -12.08 2.74 -19.35
CA ASN A 79 -11.89 1.81 -20.47
C ASN A 79 -12.18 0.36 -20.08
N LYS A 80 -12.65 0.10 -18.85
CA LYS A 80 -12.96 -1.24 -18.32
C LYS A 80 -11.80 -2.23 -18.48
N ILE A 81 -10.57 -1.75 -18.35
CA ILE A 81 -9.36 -2.56 -18.52
C ILE A 81 -9.27 -3.53 -17.35
N PRO A 82 -9.21 -4.85 -17.60
CA PRO A 82 -9.01 -5.82 -16.53
C PRO A 82 -7.55 -5.83 -16.09
N ARG A 83 -7.27 -6.55 -15.00
CA ARG A 83 -5.90 -6.84 -14.57
C ARG A 83 -5.08 -7.38 -15.74
N ASN A 84 -3.91 -6.80 -15.95
CA ASN A 84 -3.01 -7.16 -17.03
C ASN A 84 -1.55 -6.90 -16.63
N THR A 85 -0.62 -7.37 -17.45
CA THR A 85 0.83 -7.16 -17.32
C THR A 85 1.40 -6.35 -18.48
N SER A 86 0.54 -5.70 -19.25
CA SER A 86 0.92 -4.83 -20.35
C SER A 86 1.39 -3.48 -19.82
N LYS A 87 2.41 -2.91 -20.47
CA LYS A 87 2.89 -1.57 -20.13
C LYS A 87 1.79 -0.55 -20.36
N TYR A 88 1.51 0.28 -19.37
CA TYR A 88 0.62 1.44 -19.51
C TYR A 88 1.32 2.60 -20.25
N HIS A 89 2.63 2.75 -20.04
CA HIS A 89 3.45 3.76 -20.68
C HIS A 89 4.77 3.18 -21.16
N GLU A 90 5.37 3.83 -22.17
CA GLU A 90 6.74 3.56 -22.60
C GLU A 90 7.72 3.96 -21.49
N SER A 91 8.09 2.97 -20.69
CA SER A 91 8.98 3.11 -19.55
C SER A 91 10.02 1.98 -19.56
N GLU A 92 11.18 2.22 -18.95
CA GLU A 92 12.25 1.22 -18.89
C GLU A 92 11.86 0.02 -18.01
N HIS A 93 11.30 0.28 -16.83
CA HIS A 93 11.04 -0.76 -15.81
C HIS A 93 9.59 -0.82 -15.34
N TYR A 94 8.92 0.34 -15.20
CA TYR A 94 7.53 0.39 -14.74
C TYR A 94 6.60 -0.23 -15.77
N ILE A 95 5.68 -1.07 -15.31
CA ILE A 95 4.71 -1.74 -16.16
C ILE A 95 3.36 -1.06 -16.03
N ASN A 96 2.69 -1.24 -14.88
CA ASN A 96 1.38 -0.65 -14.62
C ASN A 96 0.98 -0.68 -13.14
N ALA A 97 -0.19 -0.15 -12.83
CA ALA A 97 -0.70 -0.08 -11.47
C ALA A 97 -1.11 -1.45 -10.88
N PHE A 98 -1.40 -2.45 -11.71
CA PHE A 98 -1.69 -3.80 -11.21
C PHE A 98 -0.42 -4.52 -10.76
N VAL A 99 0.64 -4.43 -11.55
CA VAL A 99 1.91 -5.10 -11.32
C VAL A 99 3.01 -4.12 -11.74
N PRO A 100 3.51 -3.26 -10.83
CA PRO A 100 4.47 -2.21 -11.17
C PRO A 100 5.75 -2.73 -11.82
N TYR A 101 6.19 -3.93 -11.44
CA TYR A 101 7.41 -4.57 -11.92
C TYR A 101 7.18 -6.07 -12.09
N LEU A 102 7.70 -6.66 -13.17
CA LEU A 102 7.63 -8.12 -13.43
C LEU A 102 8.84 -8.87 -12.89
N HIS A 103 9.95 -8.20 -12.59
CA HIS A 103 11.12 -8.90 -12.08
C HIS A 103 11.00 -9.15 -10.58
N LYS A 104 11.49 -10.31 -10.13
CA LYS A 104 11.57 -10.63 -8.71
C LYS A 104 12.38 -9.56 -7.99
N ASN A 105 11.80 -9.02 -6.93
CA ASN A 105 12.48 -8.02 -6.10
C ASN A 105 13.74 -8.61 -5.47
N LYS A 106 14.81 -7.80 -5.37
CA LYS A 106 16.04 -8.23 -4.69
C LYS A 106 15.74 -8.56 -3.23
N SER A 107 16.49 -9.50 -2.65
CA SER A 107 16.35 -9.87 -1.25
C SER A 107 16.51 -8.64 -0.34
N GLY A 108 15.62 -8.50 0.65
CA GLY A 108 15.65 -7.39 1.61
C GLY A 108 14.72 -6.20 1.27
N HIS A 109 14.19 -6.13 0.04
CA HIS A 109 13.16 -5.15 -0.31
C HIS A 109 11.86 -5.40 0.47
N THR A 110 11.15 -4.32 0.82
CA THR A 110 9.88 -4.37 1.57
C THR A 110 8.86 -5.31 0.91
N TRP A 111 8.75 -5.28 -0.41
CA TRP A 111 7.81 -6.13 -1.15
C TRP A 111 8.12 -7.62 -1.04
N THR A 112 9.39 -8.01 -0.87
CA THR A 112 9.72 -9.43 -0.60
C THR A 112 9.18 -9.88 0.76
N LYS A 113 9.02 -8.97 1.72
CA LYS A 113 8.44 -9.28 3.03
C LYS A 113 6.91 -9.38 2.94
N TYR A 114 6.29 -8.53 2.13
CA TYR A 114 4.86 -8.64 1.81
C TYR A 114 4.55 -9.97 1.12
N GLU A 115 5.34 -10.35 0.12
CA GLU A 115 5.21 -11.64 -0.57
C GLU A 115 5.30 -12.81 0.42
N VAL A 116 6.25 -12.79 1.37
CA VAL A 116 6.37 -13.86 2.37
C VAL A 116 5.14 -13.94 3.29
N VAL A 117 4.62 -12.81 3.77
CA VAL A 117 3.37 -12.80 4.56
C VAL A 117 2.22 -13.37 3.73
N LEU A 118 2.09 -12.93 2.48
CA LEU A 118 1.04 -13.40 1.58
C LEU A 118 1.18 -14.89 1.25
N LYS A 119 2.39 -15.42 1.10
CA LYS A 119 2.63 -16.87 0.90
C LYS A 119 2.15 -17.74 2.06
N TYR A 120 2.17 -17.22 3.29
CA TYR A 120 1.57 -17.92 4.42
C TYR A 120 0.03 -17.92 4.39
N LEU A 121 -0.58 -16.94 3.71
CA LEU A 121 -2.04 -16.80 3.58
C LEU A 121 -2.57 -17.48 2.31
N PHE A 122 -1.78 -17.51 1.24
CA PHE A 122 -2.09 -17.98 -0.09
C PHE A 122 -0.94 -18.85 -0.61
N PRO A 123 -0.93 -20.16 -0.28
CA PRO A 123 0.14 -21.08 -0.65
C PRO A 123 0.38 -21.21 -2.17
N GLU A 124 -0.60 -20.81 -3.00
CA GLU A 124 -0.51 -20.79 -4.45
C GLU A 124 0.43 -19.71 -5.01
N ILE A 125 0.84 -18.71 -4.22
CA ILE A 125 1.79 -17.68 -4.65
C ILE A 125 3.15 -18.33 -4.90
N THR A 126 3.62 -18.26 -6.13
CA THR A 126 4.90 -18.85 -6.57
C THR A 126 6.06 -17.86 -6.37
N GLY A 127 5.79 -16.56 -6.48
CA GLY A 127 6.80 -15.50 -6.56
C GLY A 127 7.31 -15.26 -7.98
N PHE A 128 6.71 -15.91 -8.99
CA PHE A 128 6.93 -15.59 -10.39
C PHE A 128 6.23 -14.28 -10.75
N GLU A 129 6.93 -13.38 -11.43
CA GLU A 129 6.40 -12.09 -11.91
C GLU A 129 5.67 -11.22 -10.87
N ASN A 130 6.09 -11.30 -9.61
CA ASN A 130 5.43 -10.62 -8.48
C ASN A 130 3.92 -10.92 -8.41
N ASP A 131 3.53 -12.18 -8.67
CA ASP A 131 2.17 -12.73 -8.59
C ASP A 131 1.45 -12.44 -7.26
N PHE A 132 2.16 -12.12 -6.17
CA PHE A 132 1.56 -11.69 -4.91
C PHE A 132 0.66 -10.44 -5.05
N PHE A 133 0.87 -9.59 -6.05
CA PHE A 133 -0.02 -8.45 -6.34
C PHE A 133 -1.46 -8.89 -6.70
N ASN A 134 -1.67 -10.16 -7.03
CA ASN A 134 -3.02 -10.72 -7.26
C ASN A 134 -3.82 -10.84 -5.96
N HIS A 135 -3.12 -10.97 -4.84
CA HIS A 135 -3.70 -11.30 -3.53
C HIS A 135 -3.74 -10.11 -2.58
N ALA A 136 -3.20 -8.96 -2.99
CA ALA A 136 -3.17 -7.75 -2.17
C ALA A 136 -3.32 -6.47 -2.99
N PHE A 137 -3.88 -5.45 -2.34
CA PHE A 137 -3.76 -4.07 -2.74
C PHE A 137 -2.75 -3.39 -1.82
N ILE A 138 -1.84 -2.61 -2.37
CA ILE A 138 -0.74 -1.98 -1.64
C ILE A 138 -0.80 -0.48 -1.81
N SER A 139 -0.73 0.26 -0.71
CA SER A 139 -0.58 1.71 -0.70
C SER A 139 0.36 2.14 0.41
N GLU A 140 0.53 3.45 0.61
CA GLU A 140 1.50 4.01 1.58
C GLU A 140 0.79 4.95 2.57
N VAL A 141 1.21 5.00 3.83
CA VAL A 141 0.70 6.01 4.77
C VAL A 141 1.20 7.39 4.36
N ASN A 142 2.49 7.52 4.11
CA ASN A 142 3.13 8.75 3.65
C ASN A 142 3.37 8.70 2.14
N TYR A 143 2.82 9.68 1.43
CA TYR A 143 2.94 9.77 -0.03
C TYR A 143 4.31 10.29 -0.49
N GLN A 144 5.05 10.95 0.40
CA GLN A 144 6.34 11.56 0.10
C GLN A 144 7.44 10.48 0.13
N PRO A 145 8.10 10.20 -1.02
CA PRO A 145 9.16 9.21 -1.06
C PRO A 145 10.34 9.62 -0.20
N SER A 146 10.94 8.66 0.49
CA SER A 146 12.15 8.88 1.27
C SER A 146 12.89 7.58 1.53
N LYS A 147 14.20 7.55 1.24
CA LYS A 147 15.08 6.42 1.61
C LYS A 147 15.28 6.30 3.13
N LEU A 148 15.37 7.44 3.82
CA LEU A 148 15.65 7.54 5.25
C LEU A 148 14.74 8.58 5.87
N SER A 149 13.51 8.18 6.18
CA SER A 149 12.55 9.14 6.74
C SER A 149 12.91 9.53 8.17
N LYS A 150 12.94 10.84 8.41
CA LYS A 150 13.14 11.47 9.72
C LYS A 150 11.83 11.74 10.45
N ILE A 151 10.69 11.54 9.78
CA ILE A 151 9.36 11.78 10.35
C ILE A 151 9.06 10.66 11.35
N LYS A 152 8.57 11.04 12.54
CA LYS A 152 8.14 10.10 13.60
C LYS A 152 6.62 9.86 13.59
N ARG A 153 5.85 10.90 13.27
CA ARG A 153 4.38 10.90 13.18
C ARG A 153 3.97 11.56 11.88
N PHE A 154 3.07 10.95 11.14
CA PHE A 154 2.56 11.48 9.88
C PHE A 154 1.25 12.23 10.12
N GLN A 155 1.13 13.44 9.57
CA GLN A 155 0.05 14.39 9.89
C GLN A 155 -0.48 15.16 8.67
N ASN A 156 -0.20 14.72 7.44
CA ASN A 156 -0.71 15.43 6.26
C ASN A 156 -2.23 15.18 6.12
N PRO A 157 -3.07 16.22 6.22
CA PRO A 157 -4.53 16.05 6.29
C PRO A 157 -5.11 15.51 4.98
N GLU A 158 -4.61 15.92 3.82
CA GLU A 158 -5.11 15.44 2.52
C GLU A 158 -4.97 13.93 2.39
N ARG A 159 -3.79 13.41 2.79
CA ARG A 159 -3.50 11.98 2.75
C ARG A 159 -4.31 11.21 3.79
N LEU A 160 -4.41 11.71 5.01
CA LEU A 160 -5.19 11.06 6.06
C LEU A 160 -6.69 11.00 5.68
N ASN A 161 -7.23 12.10 5.14
CA ASN A 161 -8.60 12.15 4.63
C ASN A 161 -8.83 11.19 3.45
N LEU A 162 -7.84 10.95 2.60
CA LEU A 162 -7.96 9.93 1.55
C LEU A 162 -8.01 8.51 2.13
N LEU A 163 -7.20 8.23 3.16
CA LEU A 163 -7.19 6.92 3.82
C LEU A 163 -8.49 6.64 4.60
N GLU A 164 -9.23 7.67 4.98
CA GLU A 164 -10.58 7.56 5.54
C GLU A 164 -11.65 7.12 4.54
N HIS A 165 -11.33 7.05 3.24
CA HIS A 165 -12.29 6.62 2.22
C HIS A 165 -12.77 5.17 2.44
N ASP A 166 -14.06 4.92 2.19
CA ASP A 166 -14.72 3.62 2.42
C ASP A 166 -14.07 2.43 1.70
N TYR A 167 -13.32 2.71 0.65
CA TYR A 167 -12.53 1.69 -0.06
C TYR A 167 -11.46 1.07 0.85
N PHE A 168 -10.66 1.89 1.54
CA PHE A 168 -9.64 1.38 2.46
C PHE A 168 -10.26 0.68 3.68
N LYS A 169 -11.52 1.02 4.00
CA LYS A 169 -12.34 0.34 5.01
C LYS A 169 -13.04 -0.92 4.52
N SER A 170 -12.98 -1.24 3.22
CA SER A 170 -13.67 -2.42 2.67
C SER A 170 -12.88 -3.72 2.76
N PHE A 171 -11.59 -3.66 3.11
CA PHE A 171 -10.74 -4.82 3.21
C PHE A 171 -10.95 -5.55 4.55
N PRO A 172 -11.25 -6.86 4.56
CA PRO A 172 -11.33 -7.64 5.79
C PRO A 172 -9.99 -7.73 6.52
N ILE A 173 -8.86 -7.68 5.79
CA ILE A 173 -7.52 -7.75 6.34
C ILE A 173 -6.74 -6.49 5.97
N THR A 174 -6.21 -5.78 6.96
CA THR A 174 -5.26 -4.67 6.75
C THR A 174 -3.94 -4.93 7.49
N ILE A 175 -2.82 -4.93 6.76
CA ILE A 175 -1.48 -4.98 7.34
C ILE A 175 -0.88 -3.57 7.27
N LEU A 176 -0.73 -2.93 8.42
CA LEU A 176 -0.23 -1.56 8.55
C LEU A 176 1.26 -1.56 8.93
N GLY A 177 2.12 -1.54 7.92
CA GLY A 177 3.58 -1.59 8.00
C GLY A 177 4.26 -0.23 8.16
N CYS A 178 3.74 0.63 9.04
CA CYS A 178 4.21 2.02 9.18
C CYS A 178 4.81 2.35 10.57
N GLY A 179 5.01 1.35 11.44
CA GLY A 179 5.57 1.58 12.78
C GLY A 179 4.67 2.44 13.64
N ASN A 180 5.15 3.63 14.01
CA ASN A 180 4.41 4.60 14.84
C ASN A 180 3.92 5.81 14.04
N TYR A 181 3.87 5.75 12.70
CA TYR A 181 3.44 6.91 11.90
C TYR A 181 2.06 7.42 12.28
N LEU A 182 1.15 6.49 12.55
CA LEU A 182 -0.18 6.77 13.03
C LEU A 182 -0.28 6.41 14.52
N SER A 183 -0.97 7.24 15.30
CA SER A 183 -1.37 6.92 16.68
C SER A 183 -2.48 5.86 16.69
N HIS A 184 -2.78 5.31 17.87
CA HIS A 184 -3.89 4.36 17.99
C HIS A 184 -5.23 5.06 17.71
N GLU A 185 -5.38 6.31 18.13
CA GLU A 185 -6.57 7.12 17.86
C GLU A 185 -6.76 7.34 16.36
N GLN A 186 -5.69 7.73 15.65
CA GLN A 186 -5.74 7.90 14.19
C GLN A 186 -6.10 6.59 13.48
N ILE A 187 -5.54 5.44 13.90
CA ILE A 187 -5.87 4.15 13.30
C ILE A 187 -7.34 3.81 13.48
N GLN A 188 -7.85 3.98 14.70
CA GLN A 188 -9.26 3.69 15.00
C GLN A 188 -10.20 4.59 14.20
N GLN A 189 -9.88 5.88 14.08
CA GLN A 189 -10.66 6.85 13.30
C GLN A 189 -10.61 6.56 11.79
N ILE A 190 -9.42 6.39 11.23
CA ILE A 190 -9.23 6.21 9.78
C ILE A 190 -9.87 4.91 9.29
N PHE A 191 -9.69 3.83 10.05
CA PHE A 191 -10.09 2.49 9.61
C PHE A 191 -11.38 1.98 10.26
N ASP A 192 -12.01 2.74 11.15
CA ASP A 192 -13.23 2.31 11.86
C ASP A 192 -13.09 0.94 12.52
N VAL A 193 -12.04 0.81 13.33
CA VAL A 193 -11.70 -0.39 14.11
C VAL A 193 -11.40 0.02 15.55
N ALA A 194 -11.52 -0.91 16.50
CA ALA A 194 -11.17 -0.66 17.89
C ALA A 194 -9.84 -1.35 18.24
N TYR A 195 -9.06 -0.76 19.14
CA TYR A 195 -7.90 -1.45 19.72
C TYR A 195 -8.35 -2.76 20.38
N PHE A 196 -7.63 -3.85 20.10
CA PHE A 196 -7.92 -5.17 20.66
C PHE A 196 -6.82 -5.64 21.60
N GLU A 197 -5.59 -5.79 21.10
CA GLU A 197 -4.48 -6.29 21.92
C GLU A 197 -3.10 -5.89 21.36
N ASN A 198 -2.07 -6.02 22.20
CA ASN A 198 -0.69 -5.76 21.83
C ASN A 198 0.17 -7.00 22.08
N LEU A 199 0.58 -7.66 21.01
CA LEU A 199 1.41 -8.87 20.99
C LEU A 199 2.87 -8.57 20.60
N SER A 200 3.30 -7.32 20.77
CA SER A 200 4.63 -6.88 20.39
C SER A 200 5.71 -7.62 21.19
N LYS A 201 6.77 -8.04 20.49
CA LYS A 201 8.03 -8.49 21.11
C LYS A 201 9.13 -7.44 20.82
N PRO A 202 10.29 -7.48 21.50
CA PRO A 202 11.40 -6.59 21.17
C PRO A 202 11.70 -6.59 19.66
N ARG A 203 11.75 -5.39 19.05
CA ARG A 203 11.94 -5.17 17.59
C ARG A 203 10.87 -5.80 16.67
N GLN A 204 9.77 -6.32 17.22
CA GLN A 204 8.68 -6.99 16.51
C GLN A 204 7.34 -6.41 16.96
N LYS A 205 7.04 -5.17 16.53
CA LYS A 205 5.76 -4.53 16.84
C LYS A 205 4.61 -5.34 16.25
N LEU A 206 3.59 -5.66 17.03
CA LEU A 206 2.43 -6.42 16.56
C LEU A 206 1.23 -5.99 17.40
N VAL A 207 0.51 -4.96 16.94
CA VAL A 207 -0.66 -4.42 17.63
C VAL A 207 -1.88 -4.70 16.77
N ILE A 208 -2.94 -5.22 17.38
CA ILE A 208 -4.14 -5.67 16.68
C ILE A 208 -5.28 -4.72 16.99
N PHE A 209 -5.98 -4.35 15.94
CA PHE A 209 -7.24 -3.62 15.96
C PHE A 209 -8.28 -4.44 15.20
N LYS A 210 -9.53 -4.43 15.63
CA LYS A 210 -10.60 -5.16 14.94
C LYS A 210 -11.97 -4.55 15.18
N ASN A 211 -12.91 -4.94 14.34
CA ASN A 211 -14.35 -4.79 14.57
C ASN A 211 -15.04 -6.13 14.27
N SER A 212 -16.35 -6.15 14.00
CA SER A 212 -17.10 -7.38 13.71
C SER A 212 -16.55 -8.18 12.54
N ASP A 213 -16.07 -7.51 11.50
CA ASP A 213 -15.83 -8.12 10.18
C ASP A 213 -14.39 -7.93 9.67
N ARG A 214 -13.57 -7.17 10.40
CA ARG A 214 -12.25 -6.73 9.93
C ARG A 214 -11.19 -6.82 11.00
N ILE A 215 -9.98 -7.14 10.56
CA ILE A 215 -8.76 -7.12 11.36
C ILE A 215 -7.72 -6.20 10.72
N LEU A 216 -7.08 -5.38 11.56
CA LEU A 216 -5.93 -4.57 11.21
C LEU A 216 -4.76 -4.90 12.13
N VAL A 217 -3.63 -5.25 11.53
CA VAL A 217 -2.39 -5.56 12.25
C VAL A 217 -1.36 -4.46 12.00
N GLN A 218 -1.08 -3.66 13.02
CA GLN A 218 -0.04 -2.66 12.99
C GLN A 218 1.32 -3.29 13.33
N THR A 219 2.27 -3.09 12.43
CA THR A 219 3.61 -3.67 12.50
C THR A 219 4.68 -2.58 12.46
N ARG A 220 5.95 -2.94 12.67
CA ARG A 220 7.06 -2.06 12.29
C ARG A 220 7.11 -1.96 10.76
N GLN A 221 7.87 -1.01 10.22
CA GLN A 221 8.16 -1.00 8.79
C GLN A 221 8.74 -2.37 8.39
N LEU A 222 8.11 -3.01 7.38
CA LEU A 222 8.47 -4.34 6.93
C LEU A 222 9.67 -4.32 5.96
N SER A 223 10.74 -3.62 6.35
CA SER A 223 11.99 -3.46 5.61
C SER A 223 13.18 -3.73 6.51
N PHE A 224 14.30 -4.23 5.95
CA PHE A 224 15.58 -4.49 6.63
C PHE A 224 15.50 -5.35 7.91
N ASP A 225 16.33 -6.41 8.01
CA ASP A 225 16.47 -7.19 9.26
C ASP A 225 15.13 -7.66 9.85
N ILE A 226 14.39 -8.44 9.05
CA ILE A 226 13.13 -9.08 9.45
C ILE A 226 13.26 -10.59 9.26
N ASN A 227 13.09 -11.32 10.35
CA ASN A 227 13.10 -12.78 10.37
C ASN A 227 11.77 -13.36 9.88
N GLY A 228 11.83 -14.62 9.41
CA GLY A 228 10.67 -15.33 8.87
C GLY A 228 9.58 -15.57 9.92
N ASP A 229 9.97 -15.86 11.16
CA ASP A 229 9.03 -16.14 12.25
C ASP A 229 8.11 -14.95 12.56
N TYR A 230 8.63 -13.73 12.51
CA TYR A 230 7.80 -12.54 12.69
C TYR A 230 6.79 -12.35 11.56
N LEU A 231 7.19 -12.63 10.31
CA LEU A 231 6.28 -12.57 9.16
C LEU A 231 5.20 -13.64 9.27
N LYS A 232 5.56 -14.86 9.70
CA LYS A 232 4.60 -15.92 9.97
C LYS A 232 3.63 -15.52 11.08
N ARG A 233 4.12 -14.94 12.19
CA ARG A 233 3.27 -14.44 13.28
C ARG A 233 2.25 -13.42 12.80
N ILE A 234 2.63 -12.51 11.89
CA ILE A 234 1.70 -11.55 11.28
C ILE A 234 0.60 -12.29 10.50
N ALA A 235 0.98 -13.24 9.65
CA ALA A 235 0.03 -14.04 8.87
C ALA A 235 -0.92 -14.86 9.76
N ASP A 236 -0.38 -15.50 10.81
CA ASP A 236 -1.16 -16.29 11.76
C ASP A 236 -2.26 -15.47 12.46
N GLN A 237 -2.11 -14.14 12.61
CA GLN A 237 -3.15 -13.29 13.20
C GLN A 237 -4.35 -13.07 12.28
N VAL A 238 -4.14 -13.13 10.96
CA VAL A 238 -5.15 -12.72 9.97
C VAL A 238 -5.67 -13.88 9.12
N SER A 239 -5.11 -15.08 9.28
CA SER A 239 -5.43 -16.26 8.46
C SER A 239 -6.90 -16.69 8.53
N SER A 240 -7.58 -16.46 9.65
CA SER A 240 -9.01 -16.78 9.79
C SER A 240 -9.96 -15.85 9.02
N TYR A 241 -9.43 -14.79 8.38
CA TYR A 241 -10.20 -13.82 7.59
C TYR A 241 -10.01 -14.01 6.08
N ILE A 242 -9.25 -15.03 5.68
CA ILE A 242 -9.05 -15.46 4.28
C ILE A 242 -10.23 -16.29 3.82
#